data_AF-A0A955U9Q1-F1
#
_entry.id   AF-A0A955U9Q1-F1
#
_cell.length_a   1.000
_cell.length_b   1.000
_cell.length_c   1.000
_cell.angle_alpha   90.00
_cell.angle_beta   90.00
_cell.angle_gamma   90.00
#
_symmetry.space_group_name_H-M   'P 1'
#
loop_
_entity.id
_entity.type
_entity.pdbx_description
1 polymer ?
#
loop_
_entity_poly.entity_id
_entity_poly.type
_entity_poly.pdbx_seq_one_letter_code
_entity_poly.pdbx_strand_id
1 'polypeptide(L)'
;MATGIQPLIQLKHQSLHKLIPGNIRPLLLPEEQEQFLQELEGHPPDWPALQNLDHTEQSERLFQLNRARDEARLIHRNILQQPIAFLWSGLLRTFMPEYQGFSVALGPELTSTSWGIVRFKPMGLPDYLVAIPSFESVEHIRIQQQKGEQIAIGVLFFGTLVADESLIYGFSHDQKEDGMILPVVQIEDVRYFLYPPNGSSSN
;
A
#
# COMPACT_ATOMS: atom_id res chain seq x y z
N MET A 1 -1.73 -18.41 -5.52
CA MET A 1 -1.81 -17.05 -6.09
C MET A 1 -2.92 -16.32 -5.37
N ALA A 2 -2.74 -15.03 -5.07
CA ALA A 2 -3.78 -14.21 -4.44
C ALA A 2 -5.05 -14.20 -5.31
N THR A 3 -6.22 -14.28 -4.70
CA THR A 3 -7.51 -14.15 -5.42
C THR A 3 -7.95 -12.69 -5.30
N GLY A 4 -8.14 -12.02 -6.45
CA GLY A 4 -8.58 -10.63 -6.49
C GLY A 4 -10.08 -10.43 -6.62
N ILE A 5 -10.87 -11.52 -6.63
CA ILE A 5 -12.32 -11.45 -6.65
C ILE A 5 -12.79 -11.67 -5.20
N GLN A 6 -13.14 -10.60 -4.51
CA GLN A 6 -13.33 -10.59 -3.06
C GLN A 6 -14.55 -9.77 -2.64
N PRO A 7 -15.20 -10.09 -1.51
CA PRO A 7 -16.28 -9.27 -0.98
C PRO A 7 -15.86 -7.81 -0.71
N LEU A 8 -16.76 -6.87 -0.99
CA LEU A 8 -16.63 -5.47 -0.57
C LEU A 8 -17.22 -5.32 0.84
N ILE A 9 -16.33 -5.20 1.83
CA ILE A 9 -16.71 -5.14 3.24
C ILE A 9 -17.11 -3.71 3.61
N GLN A 10 -18.24 -3.55 4.29
CA GLN A 10 -18.61 -2.26 4.85
C GLN A 10 -18.04 -2.13 6.27
N LEU A 11 -17.04 -1.27 6.48
CA LEU A 11 -16.39 -1.11 7.80
C LEU A 11 -17.33 -0.58 8.87
N LYS A 12 -18.40 0.16 8.49
CA LYS A 12 -19.27 0.88 9.43
C LYS A 12 -18.40 1.70 10.40
N HIS A 13 -18.51 1.47 11.71
CA HIS A 13 -17.71 2.14 12.76
C HIS A 13 -16.56 1.27 13.29
N GLN A 14 -16.20 0.19 12.60
CA GLN A 14 -15.12 -0.71 13.04
C GLN A 14 -13.76 -0.19 12.55
N SER A 15 -12.75 -0.30 13.41
CA SER A 15 -11.37 -0.03 13.01
C SER A 15 -10.92 -1.03 11.93
N LEU A 16 -10.23 -0.52 10.92
CA LEU A 16 -9.64 -1.31 9.84
C LEU A 16 -8.70 -2.40 10.36
N HIS A 17 -8.02 -2.17 11.48
CA HIS A 17 -7.16 -3.16 12.14
C HIS A 17 -7.88 -4.47 12.46
N LYS A 18 -9.21 -4.44 12.67
CA LYS A 18 -9.99 -5.66 12.91
C LYS A 18 -10.10 -6.56 11.68
N LEU A 19 -9.83 -6.04 10.49
CA LEU A 19 -9.75 -6.85 9.27
C LEU A 19 -8.41 -7.58 9.15
N ILE A 20 -7.40 -7.27 9.98
CA ILE A 20 -6.06 -7.83 9.90
C ILE A 20 -5.94 -9.03 10.86
N PRO A 21 -5.59 -10.23 10.38
CA PRO A 21 -5.27 -11.37 11.23
C PRO A 21 -4.12 -11.05 12.20
N GLY A 22 -4.19 -11.54 13.45
CA GLY A 22 -3.24 -11.17 14.50
C GLY A 22 -1.78 -11.61 14.27
N ASN A 23 -1.53 -12.48 13.29
CA ASN A 23 -0.18 -12.86 12.86
C ASN A 23 0.42 -11.96 11.76
N ILE A 24 -0.35 -10.98 11.27
CA ILE A 24 0.07 -10.03 10.25
C ILE A 24 0.30 -8.67 10.90
N ARG A 25 1.44 -8.06 10.60
CA ARG A 25 1.79 -6.74 11.13
C ARG A 25 1.07 -5.64 10.34
N PRO A 26 0.22 -4.81 10.98
CA PRO A 26 -0.36 -3.65 10.33
C PRO A 26 0.72 -2.60 10.06
N LEU A 27 0.72 -2.02 8.86
CA LEU A 27 1.52 -0.88 8.43
C LEU A 27 0.59 0.16 7.79
N LEU A 28 -0.50 0.48 8.49
CA LEU A 28 -1.57 1.35 8.01
C LEU A 28 -1.31 2.81 8.36
N LEU A 29 -0.66 3.06 9.49
CA LEU A 29 -0.41 4.40 10.04
C LEU A 29 1.07 4.78 9.96
N PRO A 30 1.40 6.09 9.91
CA PRO A 30 2.79 6.56 9.90
C PRO A 30 3.65 5.94 11.01
N GLU A 31 3.16 5.93 12.25
CA GLU A 31 3.89 5.40 13.40
C GLU A 31 4.18 3.90 13.30
N GLU A 32 3.28 3.12 12.69
CA GLU A 32 3.47 1.69 12.46
C GLU A 32 4.55 1.43 11.41
N GLN A 33 4.54 2.23 10.34
CA GLN A 33 5.54 2.18 9.28
C GLN A 33 6.90 2.62 9.79
N GLU A 34 6.98 3.70 10.58
CA GLU A 34 8.23 4.16 11.20
C GLU A 34 8.79 3.12 12.17
N GLN A 35 7.97 2.52 13.00
CA GLN A 35 8.41 1.46 13.91
C GLN A 35 8.96 0.26 13.13
N PHE A 36 8.28 -0.15 12.06
CA PHE A 36 8.75 -1.23 11.20
C PHE A 36 10.09 -0.91 10.54
N LEU A 37 10.24 0.28 9.97
CA LEU A 37 11.49 0.72 9.36
C LEU A 37 12.61 0.83 10.41
N GLN A 38 12.32 1.32 11.60
CA GLN A 38 13.27 1.38 12.71
C GLN A 38 13.79 -0.01 13.11
N GLU A 39 12.93 -1.01 13.15
CA GLU A 39 13.33 -2.39 13.46
C GLU A 39 14.11 -3.06 12.32
N LEU A 40 13.81 -2.70 11.06
CA LEU A 40 14.41 -3.28 9.87
C LEU A 40 15.74 -2.63 9.45
N GLU A 41 15.85 -1.31 9.58
CA GLU A 41 16.92 -0.46 9.05
C GLU A 41 17.68 0.31 10.13
N GLY A 42 17.14 0.42 11.34
CA GLY A 42 17.79 1.07 12.47
C GLY A 42 17.82 2.60 12.45
N HIS A 43 17.91 3.26 11.29
CA HIS A 43 17.81 4.72 11.18
C HIS A 43 17.40 5.20 9.78
N PRO A 44 16.74 6.37 9.67
CA PRO A 44 16.38 6.93 8.37
C PRO A 44 17.61 7.24 7.49
N PRO A 45 17.45 7.25 6.16
CA PRO A 45 18.47 7.79 5.26
C PRO A 45 18.81 9.25 5.57
N ASP A 46 20.08 9.63 5.39
CA ASP A 46 20.47 11.04 5.36
C ASP A 46 20.09 11.64 4.01
N TRP A 47 18.81 12.00 3.86
CA TRP A 47 18.27 12.51 2.60
C TRP A 47 19.02 13.74 2.05
N PRO A 48 19.39 14.75 2.88
CA PRO A 48 20.21 15.86 2.41
C PRO A 48 21.56 15.44 1.80
N ALA A 49 22.24 14.43 2.36
CA ALA A 49 23.50 13.94 1.81
C ALA A 49 23.34 13.23 0.45
N LEU A 50 22.15 12.67 0.20
CA LEU A 50 21.83 11.94 -1.02
C LEU A 50 21.40 12.87 -2.17
N GLN A 51 20.85 14.05 -1.86
CA GLN A 51 20.46 15.04 -2.87
C GLN A 51 21.68 15.59 -3.62
N ASN A 52 21.52 15.78 -4.93
CA ASN A 52 22.51 16.43 -5.77
C ASN A 52 21.87 17.12 -6.97
N LEU A 53 22.40 18.28 -7.37
CA LEU A 53 21.98 18.98 -8.59
C LEU A 53 22.30 18.18 -9.85
N ASP A 54 23.32 17.33 -9.82
CA ASP A 54 23.57 16.33 -10.85
C ASP A 54 22.78 15.05 -10.54
N HIS A 55 21.72 14.81 -11.31
CA HIS A 55 20.87 13.63 -11.17
C HIS A 55 21.62 12.30 -11.39
N THR A 56 22.73 12.30 -12.13
CA THR A 56 23.57 11.11 -12.31
C THR A 56 24.26 10.74 -11.00
N GLU A 57 24.88 11.73 -10.36
CA GLU A 57 25.52 11.59 -9.05
C GLU A 57 24.51 11.24 -7.95
N GLN A 58 23.33 11.88 -7.96
CA GLN A 58 22.23 11.52 -7.04
C GLN A 58 21.81 10.06 -7.20
N SER A 59 21.68 9.58 -8.44
CA SER A 59 21.30 8.20 -8.74
C SER A 59 22.37 7.21 -8.26
N GLU A 60 23.65 7.53 -8.45
CA GLU A 60 24.77 6.71 -7.97
C GLU A 60 24.79 6.64 -6.44
N ARG A 61 24.56 7.76 -5.74
CA ARG A 61 24.47 7.77 -4.26
C ARG A 61 23.32 6.92 -3.74
N LEU A 62 22.14 7.03 -4.36
CA LEU A 62 21.00 6.17 -4.03
C LEU A 62 21.32 4.70 -4.31
N PHE A 63 21.98 4.38 -5.42
CA PHE A 63 22.36 3.02 -5.75
C PHE A 63 23.33 2.42 -4.71
N GLN A 64 24.35 3.18 -4.31
CA GLN A 64 25.29 2.76 -3.27
C GLN A 64 24.60 2.54 -1.91
N LEU A 65 23.71 3.45 -1.53
CA LEU A 65 22.90 3.32 -0.32
C LEU A 65 22.04 2.07 -0.35
N ASN A 66 21.32 1.84 -1.46
CA ASN A 66 20.45 0.67 -1.63
C ASN A 66 21.26 -0.60 -1.41
N ARG A 67 22.41 -0.74 -2.11
CA ARG A 67 23.26 -1.94 -1.96
C ARG A 67 23.77 -2.15 -0.55
N ALA A 68 24.24 -1.10 0.11
CA ALA A 68 24.74 -1.20 1.48
C ALA A 68 23.63 -1.66 2.47
N ARG A 69 22.41 -1.15 2.28
CA ARG A 69 21.27 -1.50 3.12
C ARG A 69 20.67 -2.86 2.80
N ASP A 70 20.65 -3.26 1.53
CA ASP A 70 20.22 -4.59 1.11
C ASP A 70 21.05 -5.67 1.82
N GLU A 71 22.38 -5.50 1.85
CA GLU A 71 23.28 -6.41 2.56
C GLU A 71 23.04 -6.39 4.08
N ALA A 72 22.86 -5.21 4.67
CA ALA A 72 22.63 -5.06 6.11
C ALA A 72 21.30 -5.69 6.55
N ARG A 73 20.23 -5.58 5.76
CA ARG A 73 18.91 -6.15 6.06
C ARG A 73 18.91 -7.67 6.20
N LEU A 74 19.88 -8.38 5.61
CA LEU A 74 19.94 -9.84 5.65
C LEU A 74 20.10 -10.41 7.07
N ILE A 75 20.50 -9.60 8.06
CA ILE A 75 20.53 -10.01 9.47
C ILE A 75 19.12 -10.00 10.11
N HIS A 76 18.18 -9.24 9.55
CA HIS A 76 16.81 -9.05 10.03
C HIS A 76 15.81 -9.99 9.34
N ARG A 77 16.19 -11.24 9.05
CA ARG A 77 15.38 -12.21 8.28
C ARG A 77 13.96 -12.40 8.81
N ASN A 78 13.80 -12.41 10.13
CA ASN A 78 12.49 -12.58 10.76
C ASN A 78 11.53 -11.43 10.42
N ILE A 79 12.05 -10.20 10.28
CA ILE A 79 11.25 -9.02 9.92
C ILE A 79 10.96 -9.03 8.42
N LEU A 80 11.95 -9.38 7.58
CA LEU A 80 11.76 -9.52 6.13
C LEU A 80 10.69 -10.55 5.75
N GLN A 81 10.60 -11.65 6.52
CA GLN A 81 9.65 -12.74 6.31
C GLN A 81 8.32 -12.54 7.05
N GLN A 82 8.19 -11.47 7.85
CA GLN A 82 6.95 -11.20 8.58
C GLN A 82 5.88 -10.73 7.59
N PRO A 83 4.69 -11.36 7.58
CA PRO A 83 3.58 -10.86 6.79
C PRO A 83 3.16 -9.47 7.29
N ILE A 84 2.95 -8.56 6.34
CA ILE A 84 2.52 -7.19 6.58
C ILE A 84 1.19 -6.91 5.89
N ALA A 85 0.47 -5.91 6.40
CA ALA A 85 -0.73 -5.37 5.80
C ALA A 85 -0.58 -3.88 5.53
N PHE A 86 -0.92 -3.41 4.34
CA PHE A 86 -0.78 -2.00 3.96
C PHE A 86 -1.91 -1.55 3.03
N LEU A 87 -2.09 -0.22 2.93
CA LEU A 87 -3.20 0.39 2.21
C LEU A 87 -2.84 0.88 0.82
N TRP A 88 -3.80 0.71 -0.07
CA TRP A 88 -3.93 1.36 -1.36
C TRP A 88 -5.34 1.93 -1.51
N SER A 89 -5.46 2.97 -2.34
CA SER A 89 -6.74 3.53 -2.72
C SER A 89 -7.35 2.73 -3.87
N GLY A 90 -8.68 2.65 -3.92
CA GLY A 90 -9.40 2.00 -4.99
C GLY A 90 -10.61 2.79 -5.46
N LEU A 91 -11.00 2.58 -6.71
CA LEU A 91 -12.23 3.12 -7.29
C LEU A 91 -13.02 2.01 -7.95
N LEU A 92 -14.30 1.89 -7.62
CA LEU A 92 -15.20 1.01 -8.35
C LEU A 92 -15.44 1.55 -9.76
N ARG A 93 -15.22 0.69 -10.77
CA ARG A 93 -15.42 1.00 -12.19
C ARG A 93 -16.60 0.20 -12.73
N THR A 94 -16.40 -0.62 -13.75
CA THR A 94 -17.49 -1.29 -14.45
C THR A 94 -18.09 -2.43 -13.65
N PHE A 95 -19.42 -2.52 -13.61
CA PHE A 95 -20.12 -3.70 -13.10
C PHE A 95 -19.89 -4.91 -14.02
N MET A 96 -19.49 -6.03 -13.43
CA MET A 96 -19.17 -7.29 -14.09
C MET A 96 -20.22 -8.34 -13.70
N PRO A 97 -21.21 -8.62 -14.58
CA PRO A 97 -22.31 -9.54 -14.26
C PRO A 97 -21.85 -10.97 -13.92
N GLU A 98 -20.74 -11.43 -14.51
CA GLU A 98 -20.15 -12.75 -14.23
C GLU A 98 -19.82 -12.94 -12.75
N TYR A 99 -19.34 -11.88 -12.10
CA TYR A 99 -18.91 -11.91 -10.70
C TYR A 99 -19.92 -11.26 -9.76
N GLN A 100 -21.01 -10.68 -10.29
CA GLN A 100 -21.94 -9.83 -9.54
C GLN A 100 -21.20 -8.73 -8.74
N GLY A 101 -20.11 -8.21 -9.32
CA GLY A 101 -19.19 -7.29 -8.66
C GLY A 101 -18.73 -6.16 -9.57
N PHE A 102 -17.82 -5.33 -9.09
CA PHE A 102 -17.29 -4.18 -9.82
C PHE A 102 -15.78 -4.33 -9.98
N SER A 103 -15.26 -4.09 -11.18
CA SER A 103 -13.82 -4.01 -11.40
C SER A 103 -13.22 -2.86 -10.59
N VAL A 104 -12.03 -3.05 -10.03
CA VAL A 104 -11.36 -2.06 -9.17
C VAL A 104 -10.18 -1.45 -9.92
N ALA A 105 -10.16 -0.12 -9.99
CA ALA A 105 -8.96 0.63 -10.35
C ALA A 105 -8.17 0.96 -9.09
N LEU A 106 -6.87 0.71 -9.09
CA LEU A 106 -5.96 0.92 -7.96
C LEU A 106 -5.20 2.26 -8.07
N GLY A 107 -4.90 2.86 -6.93
CA GLY A 107 -3.98 4.00 -6.81
C GLY A 107 -3.14 3.90 -5.53
N PRO A 108 -1.85 4.26 -5.57
CA PRO A 108 -0.98 4.19 -4.39
C PRO A 108 -1.45 5.16 -3.31
N GLU A 109 -1.34 4.77 -2.04
CA GLU A 109 -1.37 5.71 -0.93
C GLU A 109 0.06 6.09 -0.52
N LEU A 110 0.23 7.37 -0.22
CA LEU A 110 1.49 7.94 0.23
C LEU A 110 1.36 8.27 1.71
N THR A 111 2.33 7.85 2.50
CA THR A 111 2.38 8.14 3.93
C THR A 111 3.60 8.98 4.24
N SER A 112 3.41 10.22 4.70
CA SER A 112 4.51 11.06 5.17
C SER A 112 4.96 10.62 6.55
N THR A 113 6.26 10.40 6.71
CA THR A 113 6.90 9.93 7.95
C THR A 113 8.17 10.72 8.23
N SER A 114 8.75 10.57 9.43
CA SER A 114 10.10 11.06 9.75
C SER A 114 11.20 10.42 8.89
N TRP A 115 10.92 9.27 8.26
CA TRP A 115 11.80 8.58 7.33
C TRP A 115 11.71 9.10 5.89
N GLY A 116 10.78 10.01 5.61
CA GLY A 116 10.40 10.42 4.26
C GLY A 116 9.01 9.91 3.87
N ILE A 117 8.71 9.91 2.57
CA ILE A 117 7.45 9.42 2.03
C ILE A 117 7.54 7.91 1.85
N VAL A 118 6.67 7.16 2.51
CA VAL A 118 6.53 5.72 2.29
C VAL A 118 5.47 5.50 1.21
N ARG A 119 5.83 4.69 0.21
CA ARG A 119 4.95 4.28 -0.89
C ARG A 119 5.14 2.81 -1.20
N PHE A 120 4.23 1.96 -0.73
CA PHE A 120 4.30 0.53 -1.00
C PHE A 120 4.16 0.20 -2.49
N LYS A 121 5.00 -0.71 -2.97
CA LYS A 121 5.00 -1.26 -4.34
C LYS A 121 4.54 -2.72 -4.31
N PRO A 122 3.26 -3.01 -4.63
CA PRO A 122 2.77 -4.38 -4.69
C PRO A 122 3.33 -5.09 -5.92
N MET A 123 3.71 -6.36 -5.74
CA MET A 123 4.18 -7.28 -6.76
C MET A 123 3.28 -8.51 -6.82
N GLY A 124 3.08 -9.07 -8.02
CA GLY A 124 2.23 -10.25 -8.22
C GLY A 124 0.76 -10.01 -7.89
N LEU A 125 0.22 -8.87 -8.31
CA LEU A 125 -1.21 -8.59 -8.22
C LEU A 125 -2.03 -9.64 -9.01
N PRO A 126 -3.24 -9.99 -8.53
CA PRO A 126 -4.18 -10.80 -9.30
C PRO A 126 -4.52 -10.18 -10.66
N ASP A 127 -4.73 -11.01 -11.68
CA ASP A 127 -5.15 -10.58 -13.02
C ASP A 127 -6.50 -9.85 -13.03
N TYR A 128 -7.38 -10.23 -12.09
CA TYR A 128 -8.71 -9.65 -11.92
C TYR A 128 -8.88 -9.13 -10.50
N LEU A 129 -9.16 -7.83 -10.39
CA LEU A 129 -9.52 -7.16 -9.14
C LEU A 129 -11.00 -6.79 -9.20
N VAL A 130 -11.82 -7.53 -8.48
CA VAL A 130 -13.27 -7.38 -8.50
C VAL A 130 -13.80 -7.36 -7.07
N ALA A 131 -14.42 -6.25 -6.70
CA ALA A 131 -15.08 -6.08 -5.42
C ALA A 131 -16.55 -6.50 -5.52
N ILE A 132 -16.98 -7.48 -4.72
CA ILE A 132 -18.35 -8.01 -4.71
C ILE A 132 -19.13 -7.41 -3.53
N PRO A 133 -19.99 -6.40 -3.75
CA PRO A 133 -20.83 -5.87 -2.69
C PRO A 133 -21.91 -6.85 -2.27
N SER A 134 -22.57 -6.56 -1.15
CA SER A 134 -23.78 -7.29 -0.77
C SER A 134 -24.87 -7.11 -1.83
N PHE A 135 -25.73 -8.11 -1.98
CA PHE A 135 -26.83 -8.10 -2.96
C PHE A 135 -27.67 -6.81 -2.90
N GLU A 136 -28.00 -6.35 -1.69
CA GLU A 136 -28.76 -5.12 -1.45
C GLU A 136 -28.02 -3.84 -1.91
N SER A 137 -26.68 -3.87 -1.91
CA SER A 137 -25.85 -2.70 -2.26
C SER A 137 -25.52 -2.61 -3.75
N VAL A 138 -25.62 -3.71 -4.50
CA VAL A 138 -25.29 -3.74 -5.94
C VAL A 138 -26.06 -2.65 -6.69
N GLU A 139 -27.40 -2.66 -6.58
CA GLU A 139 -28.24 -1.70 -7.32
C GLU A 139 -28.02 -0.26 -6.85
N HIS A 140 -27.78 -0.02 -5.56
CA HIS A 140 -27.45 1.31 -5.05
C HIS A 140 -26.18 1.86 -5.70
N ILE A 141 -25.11 1.07 -5.71
CA ILE A 141 -23.82 1.44 -6.32
C ILE A 141 -23.98 1.67 -7.83
N ARG A 142 -24.78 0.84 -8.52
CA ARG A 142 -25.06 1.03 -9.96
C ARG A 142 -25.79 2.34 -10.23
N ILE A 143 -26.80 2.67 -9.42
CA ILE A 143 -27.55 3.93 -9.56
C ILE A 143 -26.62 5.14 -9.35
N GLN A 144 -25.72 5.08 -8.36
CA GLN A 144 -24.74 6.14 -8.11
C GLN A 144 -23.78 6.31 -9.31
N GLN A 145 -23.27 5.22 -9.86
CA GLN A 145 -22.40 5.28 -11.05
C GLN A 145 -23.12 5.82 -12.29
N GLN A 146 -24.40 5.50 -12.48
CA GLN A 146 -25.23 6.07 -13.56
C GLN A 146 -25.41 7.59 -13.42
N LYS A 147 -25.34 8.12 -12.18
CA LYS A 147 -25.32 9.56 -11.90
C LYS A 147 -23.93 10.19 -12.08
N GLY A 148 -22.92 9.40 -12.45
CA GLY A 148 -21.54 9.85 -12.62
C GLY A 148 -20.74 9.92 -11.30
N GLU A 149 -21.28 9.42 -10.19
CA GLU A 149 -20.57 9.40 -8.92
C GLU A 149 -19.38 8.41 -8.97
N GLN A 150 -18.21 8.86 -8.48
CA GLN A 150 -17.07 7.98 -8.28
C GLN A 150 -17.14 7.39 -6.88
N ILE A 151 -17.09 6.06 -6.81
CA ILE A 151 -17.20 5.34 -5.53
C ILE A 151 -15.81 4.88 -5.12
N ALA A 152 -15.22 5.63 -4.20
CA ALA A 152 -13.93 5.31 -3.58
C ALA A 152 -14.07 4.17 -2.58
N ILE A 153 -13.10 3.27 -2.59
CA ILE A 153 -12.94 2.17 -1.66
C ILE A 153 -11.51 2.19 -1.13
N GLY A 154 -11.30 1.59 0.04
CA GLY A 154 -9.97 1.20 0.47
C GLY A 154 -9.64 -0.21 -0.01
N VAL A 155 -8.36 -0.42 -0.29
CA VAL A 155 -7.80 -1.72 -0.68
C VAL A 155 -6.72 -2.07 0.33
N LEU A 156 -6.96 -3.13 1.08
CA LEU A 156 -6.01 -3.66 2.06
C LEU A 156 -5.26 -4.83 1.43
N PHE A 157 -3.96 -4.64 1.23
CA PHE A 157 -3.08 -5.71 0.75
C PHE A 157 -2.44 -6.44 1.90
N PHE A 158 -2.23 -7.75 1.71
CA PHE A 158 -1.47 -8.61 2.59
C PHE A 158 -0.35 -9.27 1.78
N GLY A 159 0.83 -9.35 2.38
CA GLY A 159 1.94 -10.01 1.73
C GLY A 159 3.22 -9.92 2.55
N THR A 160 4.31 -10.30 1.92
CA THR A 160 5.64 -10.34 2.53
C THR A 160 6.60 -9.51 1.69
N LEU A 161 7.61 -8.88 2.32
CA LEU A 161 8.63 -8.16 1.57
C LEU A 161 9.36 -9.10 0.61
N VAL A 162 9.68 -8.61 -0.58
CA VAL A 162 10.53 -9.34 -1.54
C VAL A 162 11.95 -9.33 -1.00
N ALA A 163 12.48 -10.49 -0.59
CA ALA A 163 13.74 -10.57 0.15
C ALA A 163 14.93 -9.89 -0.56
N ASP A 164 15.02 -10.04 -1.88
CA ASP A 164 16.15 -9.54 -2.69
C ASP A 164 15.95 -8.08 -3.16
N GLU A 165 14.77 -7.49 -2.95
CA GLU A 165 14.45 -6.10 -3.35
C GLU A 165 13.49 -5.46 -2.34
N SER A 166 13.77 -5.62 -1.05
CA SER A 166 12.75 -5.40 -0.01
C SER A 166 12.35 -3.92 0.13
N LEU A 167 13.32 -3.01 0.01
CA LEU A 167 13.11 -1.56 0.05
C LEU A 167 13.88 -0.91 -1.10
N ILE A 168 13.23 -0.01 -1.84
CA ILE A 168 13.88 0.85 -2.84
C ILE A 168 13.83 2.29 -2.33
N TYR A 169 14.92 3.03 -2.47
CA TYR A 169 14.99 4.44 -2.10
C TYR A 169 15.00 5.33 -3.34
N GLY A 170 14.33 6.47 -3.25
CA GLY A 170 14.25 7.47 -4.31
C GLY A 170 13.89 8.84 -3.76
N PHE A 171 13.53 9.75 -4.67
CA PHE A 171 13.01 11.07 -4.33
C PHE A 171 11.63 11.25 -4.94
N SER A 172 10.73 11.89 -4.21
CA SER A 172 9.41 12.25 -4.69
C SER A 172 9.50 13.33 -5.77
N HIS A 173 8.73 13.18 -6.85
CA HIS A 173 8.63 14.18 -7.91
C HIS A 173 7.59 15.28 -7.59
N ASP A 174 6.63 14.99 -6.70
CA ASP A 174 5.46 15.84 -6.47
C ASP A 174 5.63 16.79 -5.27
N GLN A 175 6.44 16.38 -4.28
CA GLN A 175 6.72 17.16 -3.08
C GLN A 175 8.23 17.30 -2.89
N LYS A 176 8.77 18.43 -3.38
CA LYS A 176 10.03 19.08 -2.98
C LYS A 176 11.19 18.15 -2.57
N GLU A 177 11.59 17.22 -3.43
CA GLU A 177 12.77 16.39 -3.17
C GLU A 177 12.73 15.62 -1.83
N ASP A 178 11.53 15.36 -1.30
CA ASP A 178 11.38 14.53 -0.12
C ASP A 178 11.84 13.12 -0.47
N GLY A 179 12.68 12.57 0.40
CA GLY A 179 13.11 11.20 0.28
C GLY A 179 11.94 10.24 0.29
N MET A 180 11.98 9.23 -0.56
CA MET A 180 10.92 8.25 -0.74
C MET A 180 11.45 6.84 -0.50
N ILE A 181 10.72 6.07 0.28
CA ILE A 181 10.98 4.66 0.57
C ILE A 181 9.86 3.85 -0.07
N LEU A 182 10.22 2.88 -0.90
CA LEU A 182 9.28 1.99 -1.56
C LEU A 182 9.49 0.56 -1.07
N PRO A 183 8.77 0.13 -0.02
CA PRO A 183 8.73 -1.27 0.35
C PRO A 183 8.08 -2.09 -0.77
N VAL A 184 8.79 -3.11 -1.27
CA VAL A 184 8.31 -3.98 -2.34
C VAL A 184 7.72 -5.24 -1.72
N VAL A 185 6.43 -5.47 -1.96
CA VAL A 185 5.68 -6.51 -1.26
C VAL A 185 5.12 -7.50 -2.26
N GLN A 186 5.46 -8.78 -2.11
CA GLN A 186 4.82 -9.86 -2.84
C GLN A 186 3.41 -10.07 -2.27
N ILE A 187 2.38 -9.80 -3.08
CA ILE A 187 0.99 -9.88 -2.65
C ILE A 187 0.56 -11.34 -2.53
N GLU A 188 -0.09 -11.64 -1.40
CA GLU A 188 -0.63 -12.94 -1.03
C GLU A 188 -2.15 -12.91 -0.91
N ASP A 189 -2.72 -11.80 -0.46
CA ASP A 189 -4.18 -11.59 -0.35
C ASP A 189 -4.54 -10.11 -0.52
N VAL A 190 -5.80 -9.85 -0.89
CA VAL A 190 -6.35 -8.51 -1.05
C VAL A 190 -7.75 -8.45 -0.45
N ARG A 191 -8.09 -7.35 0.21
CA ARG A 191 -9.45 -7.09 0.72
C ARG A 191 -9.93 -5.72 0.32
N TYR A 192 -11.21 -5.63 -0.01
CA TYR A 192 -11.87 -4.38 -0.38
C TYR A 192 -12.79 -3.93 0.73
N PHE A 193 -12.81 -2.63 0.98
CA PHE A 193 -13.73 -2.07 1.96
C PHE A 193 -14.23 -0.68 1.62
N LEU A 194 -15.45 -0.37 2.07
CA LEU A 194 -16.03 0.97 2.02
C LEU A 194 -15.74 1.70 3.33
N TYR A 195 -15.26 2.94 3.19
CA TYR A 195 -15.18 3.89 4.29
C TYR A 195 -16.60 4.28 4.77
N PRO A 196 -16.78 4.58 6.07
CA PRO A 196 -18.04 5.12 6.55
C PRO A 196 -18.37 6.47 5.87
N PRO A 197 -19.65 6.81 5.65
CA PRO A 197 -20.07 7.98 4.87
C PRO A 197 -19.66 9.36 5.44
N ASN A 198 -19.00 9.43 6.60
CA ASN A 198 -18.41 10.65 7.16
C ASN A 198 -16.92 10.48 7.55
N GLY A 199 -16.29 9.38 7.15
CA GLY A 199 -14.85 9.20 7.25
C GLY A 199 -14.18 9.89 6.09
N SER A 200 -14.13 11.23 6.12
CA SER A 200 -13.07 11.92 5.38
C SER A 200 -11.76 11.26 5.76
N SER A 201 -10.96 10.92 4.76
CA SER A 201 -9.54 10.61 4.88
C SER A 201 -8.85 11.85 5.47
N SER A 202 -9.06 12.08 6.75
CA SER A 202 -8.37 13.11 7.51
C SER A 202 -7.04 12.49 7.88
N ASN A 203 -6.06 12.70 7.00
CA ASN A 203 -4.67 12.80 7.40
C ASN A 203 -4.51 13.93 8.42
#